data_AF-A0A937PI24-F1
#
_entry.id   AF-A0A937PI24-F1
#
_cell.length_a   1.000
_cell.length_b   1.000
_cell.length_c   1.000
_cell.angle_alpha   90.00
_cell.angle_beta   90.00
_cell.angle_gamma   90.00
#
_symmetry.space_group_name_H-M   'P 1'
#
loop_
_entity.id
_entity.type
_entity.pdbx_description
1 polymer ?
#
loop_
_entity_poly.entity_id
_entity_poly.type
_entity_poly.pdbx_seq_one_letter_code
_entity_poly.pdbx_strand_id
1 'polypeptide(L)'
;QDLVQSAHDCSEGGLAVALVESCISNPANKKLGAEINLDTENIRKDALLFGETQSRIILSAKNKSADKILQIAKDNNVPASIIGKVEGSRLLIDNLIDMPLSDAYQAWSKAIEGCFK
;
A
#
# COMPACT_ATOMS: atom_id res chain seq x y z
N GLN A 1 11.46 8.66 17.43
CA GLN A 1 10.94 7.33 17.81
C GLN A 1 10.98 6.48 16.55
N ASP A 2 11.61 5.30 16.58
CA ASP A 2 11.74 4.44 15.39
C ASP A 2 10.53 3.50 15.28
N LEU A 3 9.39 4.04 14.84
CA LEU A 3 8.10 3.33 14.81
C LEU A 3 7.71 2.81 13.42
N VAL A 4 8.06 3.55 12.38
CA VAL A 4 7.64 3.33 10.99
C VAL A 4 8.78 2.65 10.23
N GLN A 5 8.46 1.67 9.38
CA GLN A 5 9.40 0.99 8.48
C GLN A 5 9.35 1.59 7.07
N SER A 6 8.17 2.01 6.61
CA SER A 6 7.98 2.78 5.38
C SER A 6 6.72 3.64 5.45
N ALA A 7 6.68 4.69 4.63
CA ALA A 7 5.51 5.53 4.44
C ALA A 7 5.37 5.85 2.94
N HIS A 8 4.15 5.85 2.43
CA HIS A 8 3.84 6.19 1.04
C HIS A 8 2.51 6.95 0.98
N ASP A 9 2.46 8.06 0.24
CA ASP A 9 1.20 8.77 0.02
C ASP A 9 0.32 8.02 -0.99
N CYS A 10 -1.00 8.14 -0.85
CA CYS A 10 -1.93 7.72 -1.90
C CYS A 10 -2.26 8.93 -2.78
N SER A 11 -1.69 8.96 -3.97
CA SER A 11 -1.87 10.02 -4.96
C SER A 11 -2.47 9.46 -6.25
N GLU A 12 -1.76 9.58 -7.38
CA GLU A 12 -2.22 9.15 -8.70
C GLU A 12 -2.42 7.64 -8.76
N GLY A 13 -3.53 7.20 -9.36
CA GLY A 13 -3.91 5.78 -9.42
C GLY A 13 -4.46 5.19 -8.11
N GLY A 14 -4.50 5.97 -7.03
CA GLY A 14 -5.19 5.62 -5.79
C GLY A 14 -4.46 4.61 -4.89
N LEU A 15 -5.23 3.96 -4.01
CA LEU A 15 -4.71 3.08 -2.97
C LEU A 15 -3.99 1.85 -3.55
N ALA A 16 -4.55 1.24 -4.58
CA ALA A 16 -3.97 0.03 -5.18
C ALA A 16 -2.59 0.30 -5.77
N VAL A 17 -2.42 1.43 -6.47
CA VAL A 17 -1.11 1.82 -7.03
C VAL A 17 -0.12 2.14 -5.92
N ALA A 18 -0.52 2.92 -4.91
CA ALA A 18 0.35 3.23 -3.78
C ALA A 18 0.82 1.98 -3.00
N LEU A 19 -0.03 0.96 -2.89
CA LEU A 19 0.34 -0.35 -2.33
C LEU A 19 1.36 -1.09 -3.21
N VAL A 20 1.15 -1.09 -4.53
CA VAL A 20 2.11 -1.69 -5.48
C VAL A 20 3.48 -1.01 -5.36
N GLU A 21 3.51 0.31 -5.41
CA GLU A 21 4.74 1.10 -5.30
C GLU A 21 5.43 0.84 -3.96
N SER A 22 4.67 0.79 -2.86
CA SER A 22 5.19 0.42 -1.54
C SER A 22 5.85 -0.97 -1.53
N CYS A 23 5.34 -1.92 -2.31
CA CYS A 23 5.88 -3.28 -2.39
C CYS A 23 7.16 -3.39 -3.24
N ILE A 24 7.30 -2.55 -4.29
CA ILE A 24 8.36 -2.69 -5.30
C ILE A 24 9.47 -1.62 -5.20
N SER A 25 9.20 -0.46 -4.59
CA SER A 25 10.11 0.69 -4.57
C SER A 25 11.18 0.64 -3.47
N ASN A 26 11.43 -0.53 -2.87
CA ASN A 26 12.43 -0.67 -1.82
C ASN A 26 13.86 -0.44 -2.36
N PRO A 27 14.64 0.52 -1.81
CA PRO A 27 16.00 0.83 -2.26
C PRO A 27 16.99 -0.33 -2.18
N ALA A 28 16.74 -1.31 -1.30
CA ALA A 28 17.58 -2.50 -1.16
C ALA A 28 17.28 -3.58 -2.22
N ASN A 29 16.51 -3.25 -3.28
CA ASN A 29 16.02 -4.19 -4.30
C ASN A 29 15.22 -5.38 -3.75
N LYS A 30 14.77 -5.30 -2.49
CA LYS A 30 13.98 -6.34 -1.84
C LYS A 30 12.50 -6.02 -1.97
N LYS A 31 11.85 -6.71 -2.91
CA LYS A 31 10.39 -6.68 -3.08
C LYS A 31 9.74 -7.45 -1.93
N LEU A 32 8.72 -6.86 -1.31
CA LEU A 32 7.96 -7.46 -0.21
C LEU A 32 6.48 -7.37 -0.54
N GLY A 33 5.81 -8.51 -0.51
CA GLY A 33 4.36 -8.58 -0.73
C GLY A 33 3.56 -8.02 0.42
N ALA A 34 2.25 -8.00 0.25
CA ALA A 34 1.32 -7.64 1.30
C ALA A 34 -0.03 -8.35 1.11
N GLU A 35 -0.67 -8.67 2.22
CA GLU A 35 -2.06 -9.12 2.27
C GLU A 35 -2.89 -8.01 2.91
N ILE A 36 -3.80 -7.43 2.14
CA ILE A 36 -4.61 -6.27 2.50
C ILE A 36 -6.08 -6.66 2.52
N ASN A 37 -6.76 -6.33 3.62
CA ASN A 37 -8.18 -6.54 3.83
C ASN A 37 -8.84 -5.18 4.08
N LEU A 38 -9.70 -4.75 3.16
CA LEU A 38 -10.40 -3.48 3.21
C LEU A 38 -11.86 -3.71 3.62
N ASP A 39 -12.10 -3.71 4.94
CA ASP A 39 -13.43 -3.84 5.55
C ASP A 39 -14.32 -2.63 5.25
N THR A 40 -14.88 -2.62 4.04
CA THR A 40 -15.75 -1.55 3.54
C THR A 40 -16.90 -2.17 2.76
N GLU A 41 -18.09 -2.23 3.38
CA GLU A 41 -19.30 -2.78 2.76
C GLU A 41 -20.02 -1.75 1.89
N ASN A 42 -19.94 -0.46 2.24
CA ASN A 42 -20.75 0.60 1.63
C ASN A 42 -20.00 1.48 0.61
N ILE A 43 -18.76 1.11 0.26
CA ILE A 43 -17.96 1.85 -0.71
C ILE A 43 -17.77 0.98 -1.95
N ARG A 44 -18.03 1.56 -3.13
CA ARG A 44 -17.70 0.91 -4.39
C ARG A 44 -16.22 0.55 -4.44
N LYS A 45 -15.91 -0.71 -4.76
CA LYS A 45 -14.54 -1.25 -4.70
C LYS A 45 -13.58 -0.56 -5.68
N ASP A 46 -14.04 -0.17 -6.86
CA ASP A 46 -13.23 0.59 -7.81
C ASP A 46 -12.86 1.99 -7.28
N ALA A 47 -13.81 2.70 -6.69
CA ALA A 47 -13.57 4.00 -6.06
C ALA A 47 -12.66 3.89 -4.83
N LEU A 48 -12.76 2.80 -4.08
CA LEU A 48 -11.87 2.52 -2.95
C LEU A 48 -10.42 2.30 -3.40
N LEU A 49 -10.23 1.49 -4.44
CA LEU A 49 -8.90 1.07 -4.91
C LEU A 49 -8.23 2.15 -5.77
N PHE A 50 -8.97 2.80 -6.66
CA PHE A 50 -8.43 3.69 -7.69
C PHE A 50 -8.90 5.15 -7.53
N GLY A 51 -9.72 5.45 -6.52
CA GLY A 51 -10.10 6.82 -6.22
C GLY A 51 -8.91 7.64 -5.72
N GLU A 52 -8.67 8.78 -6.36
CA GLU A 52 -7.56 9.71 -6.07
C GLU A 52 -7.97 10.76 -5.03
N THR A 53 -8.26 10.32 -3.80
CA THR A 53 -8.56 11.24 -2.71
C THR A 53 -7.30 11.61 -1.94
N GLN A 54 -7.11 12.91 -1.71
CA GLN A 54 -5.96 13.48 -0.99
C GLN A 54 -5.93 13.09 0.50
N SER A 55 -4.81 13.40 1.16
CA SER A 55 -4.62 13.26 2.61
C SER A 55 -4.70 11.82 3.14
N ARG A 56 -4.24 10.85 2.34
CA ARG A 56 -4.10 9.44 2.75
C ARG A 56 -2.64 9.00 2.65
N ILE A 57 -2.18 8.27 3.67
CA ILE A 57 -0.82 7.76 3.75
C ILE A 57 -0.88 6.30 4.21
N ILE A 58 -0.18 5.42 3.50
CA ILE A 58 0.07 4.04 3.91
C ILE A 58 1.35 4.02 4.75
N LEU A 59 1.30 3.38 5.91
CA LEU A 59 2.46 3.14 6.75
C LEU A 59 2.68 1.64 6.91
N SER A 60 3.93 1.21 6.91
CA SER A 60 4.31 -0.11 7.43
C SER A 60 5.06 0.04 8.75
N ALA A 61 4.84 -0.90 9.67
CA ALA A 61 5.46 -0.89 10.99
C ALA A 61 5.68 -2.34 11.48
N LYS A 62 6.57 -2.51 12.44
CA LYS A 62 6.65 -3.79 13.18
C LYS A 62 5.40 -3.92 14.05
N ASN A 63 4.89 -5.14 14.24
CA ASN A 63 3.69 -5.40 15.06
C ASN A 63 3.73 -4.70 16.42
N LYS A 64 4.87 -4.74 17.12
CA LYS A 64 5.06 -4.08 18.43
C LYS A 64 4.92 -2.56 18.43
N SER A 65 4.97 -1.93 17.26
CA SER A 65 4.89 -0.48 17.06
C SER A 65 3.52 -0.02 16.55
N ALA A 66 2.69 -0.94 16.03
CA ALA A 66 1.42 -0.61 15.39
C ALA A 66 0.45 0.08 16.36
N ASP A 67 0.25 -0.47 17.55
CA ASP A 67 -0.64 0.11 18.57
C ASP A 67 -0.22 1.53 18.97
N LYS A 68 1.09 1.77 19.06
CA LYS A 68 1.62 3.09 19.39
C LYS A 68 1.37 4.10 18.27
N ILE A 69 1.48 3.69 17.01
CA ILE A 69 1.16 4.55 15.86
C ILE A 69 -0.34 4.89 15.87
N LEU A 70 -1.21 3.90 16.09
CA LEU A 70 -2.65 4.13 16.19
C LEU A 70 -3.01 5.07 17.34
N GLN A 71 -2.35 4.94 18.49
CA GLN A 71 -2.54 5.84 19.62
C GLN A 71 -2.12 7.27 19.26
N ILE A 72 -0.95 7.46 18.63
CA ILE A 72 -0.49 8.78 18.17
C ILE A 72 -1.49 9.38 17.17
N ALA A 73 -2.00 8.60 16.22
CA ALA A 73 -2.99 9.06 15.25
C ALA A 73 -4.28 9.51 15.96
N LYS A 74 -4.76 8.71 16.92
CA LYS A 74 -5.93 9.03 17.75
C LYS A 74 -5.74 10.32 18.56
N ASP A 75 -4.59 10.48 19.22
CA ASP A 75 -4.27 11.67 20.02
C ASP A 75 -4.24 12.95 19.17
N ASN A 76 -4.01 12.82 17.86
CA ASN A 76 -4.01 13.92 16.90
C ASN A 76 -5.31 14.02 16.08
N ASN A 77 -6.36 13.27 16.43
CA ASN A 77 -7.64 13.21 15.70
C ASN A 77 -7.49 12.82 14.20
N VAL A 78 -6.51 11.98 13.89
CA VAL A 78 -6.27 11.44 12.55
C VAL A 78 -6.90 10.04 12.46
N PRO A 79 -7.87 9.80 11.57
CA PRO A 79 -8.40 8.46 11.33
C PRO A 79 -7.29 7.53 10.82
N ALA A 80 -7.11 6.39 11.48
CA ALA A 80 -6.15 5.38 11.10
C ALA A 80 -6.70 3.98 11.41
N SER A 81 -6.36 3.02 10.57
CA SER A 81 -6.72 1.61 10.76
C SER A 81 -5.59 0.71 10.24
N ILE A 82 -5.52 -0.50 10.79
CA ILE A 82 -4.67 -1.55 10.23
C ILE A 82 -5.45 -2.17 9.08
N ILE A 83 -4.88 -2.11 7.88
CA ILE A 83 -5.51 -2.63 6.65
C ILE A 83 -4.94 -3.98 6.21
N GLY A 84 -3.93 -4.51 6.90
CA GLY A 84 -3.26 -5.73 6.46
C GLY A 84 -1.88 -5.95 7.06
N LYS A 85 -1.09 -6.80 6.39
CA LYS A 85 0.25 -7.22 6.79
C LYS A 85 1.19 -7.29 5.60
N VAL A 86 2.46 -6.96 5.82
CA VAL A 86 3.54 -7.11 4.82
C VAL A 86 4.11 -8.52 4.91
N GLU A 87 3.95 -9.31 3.86
CA GLU A 87 4.48 -10.67 3.79
C GLU A 87 4.53 -11.22 2.35
N GLY A 88 5.34 -12.25 2.15
CA GLY A 88 5.40 -12.97 0.89
C GLY A 88 5.95 -12.16 -0.28
N SER A 89 5.57 -12.57 -1.50
CA SER A 89 6.06 -12.04 -2.79
C SER A 89 4.91 -11.66 -3.74
N ARG A 90 3.70 -11.54 -3.21
CA ARG A 90 2.47 -11.20 -3.94
C ARG A 90 1.78 -10.03 -3.24
N LEU A 91 1.04 -9.24 -4.01
CA LEU A 91 0.09 -8.28 -3.48
C LEU A 91 -1.31 -8.90 -3.57
N LEU A 92 -1.92 -9.13 -2.41
CA LEU A 92 -3.28 -9.61 -2.25
C LEU A 92 -4.12 -8.46 -1.69
N ILE A 93 -5.22 -8.11 -2.36
CA ILE A 93 -6.18 -7.12 -1.87
C ILE A 93 -7.59 -7.71 -1.93
N ASP A 94 -8.17 -7.95 -0.76
CA ASP A 94 -9.42 -8.68 -0.59
C ASP A 94 -9.43 -9.96 -1.46
N ASN A 95 -10.51 -10.19 -2.20
CA ASN A 95 -10.64 -11.19 -3.25
C ASN A 95 -10.59 -10.56 -4.66
N LEU A 96 -10.07 -9.34 -4.78
CA LEU A 96 -10.14 -8.52 -6.00
C LEU A 96 -8.83 -8.53 -6.79
N ILE A 97 -7.70 -8.49 -6.08
CA ILE A 97 -6.37 -8.44 -6.68
C ILE A 97 -5.53 -9.55 -6.08
N ASP A 98 -4.95 -10.37 -6.96
CA ASP A 98 -3.90 -11.33 -6.64
C ASP A 98 -2.79 -11.23 -7.69
N MET A 99 -1.73 -10.50 -7.36
CA MET A 99 -0.68 -10.14 -8.32
C MET A 99 0.72 -10.51 -7.81
N PRO A 100 1.53 -11.27 -8.58
CA PRO A 100 2.95 -11.45 -8.28
C PRO A 100 3.69 -10.12 -8.40
N LEU A 101 4.61 -9.84 -7.47
CA LEU A 101 5.40 -8.60 -7.54
C LEU A 101 6.37 -8.55 -8.73
N SER A 102 6.70 -9.69 -9.33
CA SER A 102 7.44 -9.73 -10.60
C SER A 102 6.68 -9.02 -11.70
N ASP A 103 5.38 -9.28 -11.80
CA ASP A 103 4.54 -8.82 -12.89
C ASP A 103 4.24 -7.34 -12.71
N ALA A 104 3.92 -6.94 -11.48
CA ALA A 104 3.77 -5.54 -11.08
C ALA A 104 5.03 -4.72 -11.42
N TYR A 105 6.22 -5.25 -11.06
CA TYR A 105 7.48 -4.58 -11.34
C TYR A 105 7.77 -4.47 -12.84
N GLN A 106 7.53 -5.54 -13.61
CA GLN A 106 7.74 -5.51 -15.06
C GLN A 106 6.83 -4.48 -15.74
N ALA A 107 5.55 -4.45 -15.38
CA ALA A 107 4.59 -3.48 -15.91
C ALA A 107 5.03 -2.04 -15.58
N TRP A 108 5.42 -1.79 -14.34
CA TRP A 108 5.88 -0.48 -13.88
C TRP A 108 7.20 -0.05 -14.54
N SER A 109 8.22 -0.91 -14.55
CA SER A 109 9.56 -0.55 -15.04
C SER A 109 9.63 -0.37 -16.56
N LYS A 110 8.80 -1.11 -17.31
CA LYS A 110 8.80 -1.07 -18.78
C LYS A 110 7.80 -0.09 -19.38
N ALA A 111 6.94 0.54 -18.57
CA ALA A 111 5.91 1.44 -19.06
C ALA A 111 6.49 2.57 -19.93
N ILE A 112 7.56 3.21 -19.45
CA ILE A 112 8.20 4.32 -20.17
C ILE A 112 9.04 3.81 -21.35
N GLU A 113 9.85 2.76 -21.15
CA GLU A 113 10.69 2.18 -22.20
C GLU A 113 9.86 1.73 -23.42
N GLY A 114 8.67 1.17 -23.18
CA GLY A 114 7.75 0.73 -24.23
C GLY A 114 7.22 1.86 -25.12
N CYS A 115 7.17 3.10 -24.62
CA CYS A 115 6.68 4.26 -25.37
C CYS A 115 7.71 4.85 -26.35
N PHE A 116 8.99 4.46 -26.24
CA PHE A 116 10.08 4.97 -27.07
C PHE A 116 10.56 3.98 -28.13
N LYS A 117 9.75 2.95 -28.44
CA LYS A 117 10.02 1.97 -29.51
C LYS A 117 9.32 2.31 -30.81
#